data_AF-A0A1I8GIT9-F1
#
_entry.id   AF-A0A1I8GIT9-F1
#
_cell.length_a   1.000
_cell.length_b   1.000
_cell.length_c   1.000
_cell.angle_alpha   90.00
_cell.angle_beta   90.00
_cell.angle_gamma   90.00
#
_symmetry.space_group_name_H-M   'P 1'
#
loop_
_entity.id
_entity.type
_entity.pdbx_description
1 polymer ?
#
loop_
_entity_poly.entity_id
_entity_poly.type
_entity_poly.pdbx_seq_one_letter_code
_entity_poly.pdbx_strand_id
1 'polypeptide(L)'
;MHNDMSQRCDPVLVLLLLTCLKFQCEAANHYCNNNMIRPVKIDELQNQEETIVPVIFGESGDSELSYKSCRWNIDSSVTRKEIPLVLQGVTMDATVDKSLPPPKGEQKRPADFVVNYNGGKVPVTAGMFFALPIGQLLPLTVEASWDPRYQRAAQVKLKLLLILPGLCHRDMLGFKGNCYAVSKVKANVTAAMSSIRGDAQLASFSSMTEIHNFTIANGKHEL
;
A
#
# COMPACT_ATOMS: atom_id res chain seq x y z
N MET A 1 -22.19 -50.92 27.86
CA MET A 1 -21.60 -51.09 26.52
C MET A 1 -21.09 -49.73 26.07
N HIS A 2 -19.77 -49.55 26.07
CA HIS A 2 -19.07 -48.35 25.61
C HIS A 2 -19.07 -48.36 24.08
N ASN A 3 -19.58 -47.30 23.44
CA ASN A 3 -19.32 -47.04 22.02
C ASN A 3 -18.26 -45.95 21.93
N ASP A 4 -17.07 -46.38 21.53
CA ASP A 4 -15.93 -45.56 21.16
C ASP A 4 -16.17 -45.04 19.72
N MET A 5 -16.56 -43.77 19.58
CA MET A 5 -16.60 -43.09 18.29
C MET A 5 -15.26 -42.39 18.08
N SER A 6 -14.31 -43.13 17.51
CA SER A 6 -13.06 -42.59 16.98
C SER A 6 -13.37 -41.57 15.88
N GLN A 7 -13.24 -40.30 16.23
CA GLN A 7 -13.35 -39.16 15.33
C GLN A 7 -12.10 -39.14 14.44
N ARG A 8 -12.13 -39.88 13.32
CA ARG A 8 -11.10 -39.81 12.29
C ARG A 8 -11.15 -38.43 11.64
N CYS A 9 -10.27 -37.54 12.06
CA CYS A 9 -9.92 -36.35 11.29
C CYS A 9 -9.34 -36.81 9.95
N ASP A 10 -10.06 -36.55 8.87
CA ASP A 10 -9.62 -36.89 7.52
C ASP A 10 -8.39 -36.04 7.15
N PRO A 11 -7.19 -36.63 6.96
CA PRO A 11 -5.98 -35.88 6.68
C PRO A 11 -6.06 -35.09 5.37
N VAL A 12 -6.95 -35.49 4.45
CA VAL A 12 -7.21 -34.78 3.19
C VAL A 12 -7.91 -33.45 3.45
N LEU A 13 -8.85 -33.41 4.39
CA LEU A 13 -9.56 -32.18 4.78
C LEU A 13 -8.62 -31.21 5.52
N VAL A 14 -7.74 -31.74 6.36
CA VAL A 14 -6.70 -30.95 7.06
C VAL A 14 -5.67 -30.41 6.06
N LEU A 15 -5.27 -31.18 5.06
CA LEU A 15 -4.35 -30.74 4.01
C LEU A 15 -5.00 -29.66 3.11
N LEU A 16 -6.28 -29.83 2.74
CA LEU A 16 -7.06 -28.84 2.00
C LEU A 16 -7.24 -27.53 2.79
N LEU A 17 -7.52 -27.62 4.09
CA LEU A 17 -7.60 -26.47 4.99
C LEU A 17 -6.23 -25.77 5.13
N LEU A 18 -5.14 -26.53 5.24
CA LEU A 18 -3.77 -26.00 5.29
C LEU A 18 -3.35 -25.34 3.96
N THR A 19 -3.74 -25.90 2.82
CA THR A 19 -3.51 -25.26 1.51
C THR A 19 -4.36 -24.02 1.33
N CYS A 20 -5.61 -23.99 1.81
CA CYS A 20 -6.45 -22.79 1.78
C CYS A 20 -5.95 -21.71 2.75
N LEU A 21 -5.38 -22.08 3.90
CA LEU A 21 -4.75 -21.14 4.84
C LEU A 21 -3.45 -20.52 4.28
N LYS A 22 -2.75 -21.21 3.37
CA LYS A 22 -1.57 -20.68 2.67
C LYS A 22 -1.91 -19.64 1.59
N PHE A 23 -3.18 -19.52 1.21
CA PHE A 23 -3.69 -18.47 0.30
C PHE A 23 -4.23 -17.24 1.06
N GLN A 24 -3.78 -17.02 2.30
CA GLN A 24 -3.79 -15.66 2.83
C GLN A 24 -2.75 -14.86 2.04
N CYS A 25 -3.18 -14.16 1.00
CA CYS A 25 -2.39 -13.13 0.32
C CYS A 25 -1.97 -12.09 1.37
N GLU A 26 -0.77 -12.28 1.91
CA GLU A 26 -0.07 -11.31 2.73
C GLU A 26 0.46 -10.22 1.79
N ALA A 27 0.24 -8.95 2.12
CA ALA A 27 0.81 -7.86 1.35
C ALA A 27 2.33 -8.00 1.33
N ALA A 28 2.94 -7.96 0.14
CA ALA A 28 4.39 -8.06 0.01
C ALA A 28 5.03 -6.73 0.41
N ASN A 29 5.66 -6.71 1.58
CA ASN A 29 6.36 -5.52 2.09
C ASN A 29 7.80 -5.47 1.56
N HIS A 30 8.13 -4.40 0.84
CA HIS A 30 9.45 -4.11 0.30
C HIS A 30 10.14 -3.06 1.13
N TYR A 31 10.96 -3.52 2.06
CA TYR A 31 11.75 -2.65 2.93
C TYR A 31 12.96 -2.07 2.22
N CYS A 32 13.49 -0.97 2.76
CA CYS A 32 14.67 -0.35 2.20
C CYS A 32 15.90 -1.22 2.45
N ASN A 33 16.76 -1.28 1.43
CA ASN A 33 18.13 -1.70 1.61
C ASN A 33 19.05 -0.55 1.17
N ASN A 34 19.88 -0.09 2.10
CA ASN A 34 20.65 1.14 1.92
C ASN A 34 21.59 1.06 0.72
N ASN A 35 21.56 2.08 -0.13
CA ASN A 35 22.35 2.21 -1.36
C ASN A 35 22.14 1.08 -2.39
N MET A 36 21.03 0.34 -2.29
CA MET A 36 20.68 -0.71 -3.26
C MET A 36 19.38 -0.40 -3.99
N ILE A 37 19.32 -0.86 -5.24
CA ILE A 37 18.10 -0.84 -6.04
C ILE A 37 17.39 -2.17 -5.87
N ARG A 38 16.12 -2.13 -5.43
CA ARG A 38 15.28 -3.32 -5.30
C ARG A 38 14.24 -3.39 -6.42
N PRO A 39 14.22 -4.46 -7.23
CA PRO A 39 13.13 -4.68 -8.17
C PRO A 39 11.87 -5.11 -7.42
N VAL A 40 10.71 -4.57 -7.80
CA VAL A 40 9.39 -4.95 -7.32
C VAL A 40 8.55 -5.29 -8.54
N LYS A 41 7.98 -6.50 -8.59
CA LYS A 41 7.22 -6.96 -9.74
C LYS A 41 5.74 -6.81 -9.47
N ILE A 42 5.02 -6.22 -10.42
CA ILE A 42 3.57 -6.17 -10.46
C ILE A 42 3.10 -7.12 -11.57
N ASP A 43 2.18 -8.02 -11.24
CA ASP A 43 1.61 -8.99 -12.19
C ASP A 43 0.09 -9.16 -12.04
N GLU A 44 -0.55 -9.67 -13.11
CA GLU A 44 -2.01 -9.92 -13.14
C GLU A 44 -2.40 -11.23 -12.43
N LEU A 45 -1.46 -12.16 -12.24
CA LEU A 45 -1.75 -13.53 -11.79
C LEU A 45 -1.94 -13.62 -10.29
N GLN A 46 -1.09 -12.92 -9.55
CA GLN A 46 -1.11 -12.90 -8.10
C GLN A 46 -2.06 -11.83 -7.57
N ASN A 47 -2.30 -10.76 -8.36
CA ASN A 47 -3.12 -9.60 -7.99
C ASN A 47 -2.84 -9.14 -6.54
N GLN A 48 -1.55 -9.17 -6.17
CA GLN A 48 -1.08 -8.87 -4.83
C GLN A 48 -0.92 -7.37 -4.63
N GLU A 49 -1.15 -6.95 -3.39
CA GLU A 49 -0.76 -5.62 -2.92
C GLU A 49 0.75 -5.60 -2.68
N GLU A 50 1.45 -4.74 -3.41
CA GLU A 50 2.87 -4.47 -3.17
C GLU A 50 3.00 -3.22 -2.31
N THR A 51 3.67 -3.32 -1.16
CA THR A 51 3.84 -2.19 -0.23
C THR A 51 5.31 -1.81 -0.11
N ILE A 52 5.66 -0.60 -0.53
CA ILE A 52 7.00 -0.03 -0.35
C ILE A 52 7.09 0.64 1.02
N VAL A 53 8.06 0.20 1.83
CA VAL A 53 8.27 0.69 3.20
C VAL A 53 9.67 1.29 3.32
N PRO A 54 9.81 2.62 3.51
CA PRO A 54 11.12 3.29 3.57
C PRO A 54 11.81 3.13 4.94
N VAL A 55 11.89 1.90 5.44
CA VAL A 55 12.53 1.52 6.71
C VAL A 55 13.69 0.58 6.43
N ILE A 56 14.79 0.78 7.16
CA ILE A 56 15.96 -0.10 7.13
C ILE A 56 16.00 -0.87 8.45
N PHE A 57 16.27 -2.17 8.41
CA PHE A 57 16.42 -3.01 9.60
C PHE A 57 17.87 -3.43 9.83
N GLY A 58 18.23 -3.62 11.11
CA GLY A 58 19.48 -4.27 11.50
C GLY A 58 20.74 -3.40 11.37
N GLU A 59 20.59 -2.08 11.28
CA GLU A 59 21.74 -1.17 11.31
C GLU A 59 22.27 -1.00 12.74
N SER A 60 23.59 -0.88 12.86
CA SER A 60 24.28 -0.68 14.14
C SER A 60 25.58 0.09 13.97
N GLY A 61 26.03 0.78 15.03
CA GLY A 61 27.28 1.54 15.03
C GLY A 61 27.27 2.71 14.04
N ASP A 62 28.42 3.00 13.43
CA ASP A 62 28.60 4.14 12.50
C ASP A 62 27.65 4.12 11.30
N SER A 63 27.17 2.93 10.92
CA SER A 63 26.18 2.79 9.85
C SER A 63 24.88 3.51 10.18
N GLU A 64 24.46 3.61 11.45
CA GLU A 64 23.19 4.24 11.85
C GLU A 64 23.14 5.74 11.50
N LEU A 65 24.28 6.43 11.57
CA LEU A 65 24.40 7.86 11.29
C LEU A 65 24.74 8.18 9.82
N SER A 66 25.03 7.15 9.01
CA SER A 66 25.34 7.33 7.59
C SER A 66 24.12 7.76 6.78
N TYR A 67 24.36 8.50 5.70
CA TYR A 67 23.31 8.88 4.75
C TYR A 67 22.58 7.65 4.21
N LYS A 68 21.25 7.76 4.10
CA LYS A 68 20.37 6.68 3.66
C LYS A 68 19.82 6.98 2.27
N SER A 69 19.92 6.00 1.38
CA SER A 69 19.38 6.08 0.03
C SER A 69 18.69 4.77 -0.33
N CYS A 70 17.40 4.85 -0.64
CA CYS A 70 16.56 3.72 -0.98
C CYS A 70 15.96 3.93 -2.35
N ARG A 71 16.07 2.93 -3.24
CA ARG A 71 15.46 2.97 -4.56
C ARG A 71 14.77 1.65 -4.88
N TRP A 72 13.54 1.73 -5.36
CA TRP A 72 12.79 0.60 -5.88
C TRP A 72 12.46 0.85 -7.36
N ASN A 73 12.73 -0.16 -8.20
CA ASN A 73 12.30 -0.16 -9.59
C ASN A 73 11.05 -1.02 -9.69
N ILE A 74 9.98 -0.45 -10.23
CA ILE A 74 8.72 -1.17 -10.39
C ILE A 74 8.68 -1.75 -11.80
N ASP A 75 8.84 -3.06 -11.87
CA ASP A 75 8.73 -3.84 -13.09
C ASP A 75 7.30 -4.38 -13.22
N SER A 76 6.78 -4.40 -14.44
CA SER A 76 5.44 -4.93 -14.70
C SER A 76 5.49 -6.02 -15.75
N SER A 77 4.89 -7.17 -15.45
CA SER A 77 4.58 -8.22 -16.42
C SER A 77 3.13 -8.15 -16.91
N VAL A 78 2.39 -7.11 -16.52
CA VAL A 78 1.01 -6.86 -16.95
C VAL A 78 0.97 -6.65 -18.46
N THR A 79 0.17 -7.47 -19.14
CA THR A 79 0.09 -7.45 -20.61
C THR A 79 -0.78 -6.30 -21.12
N ARG A 80 -1.85 -5.98 -20.39
CA ARG A 80 -2.82 -4.93 -20.68
C ARG A 80 -2.42 -3.61 -20.02
N LYS A 81 -1.87 -2.69 -20.82
CA LYS A 81 -1.34 -1.40 -20.35
C LYS A 81 -2.41 -0.41 -19.88
N GLU A 82 -3.65 -0.66 -20.26
CA GLU A 82 -4.84 0.09 -19.87
C GLU A 82 -5.30 -0.20 -18.44
N ILE A 83 -4.82 -1.27 -17.81
CA ILE A 83 -5.20 -1.63 -16.44
C ILE A 83 -4.73 -0.52 -15.48
N PRO A 84 -5.62 0.05 -14.65
CA PRO A 84 -5.23 1.06 -13.68
C PRO A 84 -4.31 0.48 -12.60
N LEU A 85 -3.23 1.20 -12.34
CA LEU A 85 -2.40 1.01 -11.14
C LEU A 85 -2.65 2.20 -10.22
N VAL A 86 -3.04 1.90 -8.98
CA VAL A 86 -3.29 2.88 -7.93
C VAL A 86 -2.08 2.96 -7.01
N LEU A 87 -1.58 4.18 -6.83
CA LEU A 87 -0.53 4.53 -5.90
C LEU A 87 -1.17 5.20 -4.68
N GLN A 88 -1.12 4.54 -3.53
CA GLN A 88 -1.75 5.03 -2.30
C GLN A 88 -0.71 5.30 -1.21
N GLY A 89 -0.69 6.54 -0.71
CA GLY A 89 0.15 6.92 0.43
C GLY A 89 -0.57 6.70 1.75
N VAL A 90 0.00 5.85 2.60
CA VAL A 90 -0.62 5.44 3.88
C VAL A 90 0.32 5.80 5.03
N THR A 91 -0.22 6.34 6.12
CA THR A 91 0.56 6.59 7.34
C THR A 91 1.14 5.28 7.87
N MET A 92 2.38 5.33 8.33
CA MET A 92 2.96 4.20 9.07
C MET A 92 2.43 4.19 10.50
N ASP A 93 2.17 3.01 11.05
CA ASP A 93 1.84 2.86 12.46
C ASP A 93 3.09 3.18 13.29
N ALA A 94 2.91 3.91 14.39
CA ALA A 94 3.99 4.38 15.27
C ALA A 94 4.83 3.23 15.88
N THR A 95 4.39 1.97 15.76
CA THR A 95 5.07 0.78 16.26
C THR A 95 6.16 0.23 15.35
N VAL A 96 6.22 0.69 14.08
CA VAL A 96 7.27 0.25 13.12
C VAL A 96 8.61 0.95 13.38
N ASP A 97 8.59 2.08 14.09
CA ASP A 97 9.77 2.85 14.50
C ASP A 97 10.10 2.54 15.98
N LYS A 98 10.69 1.36 16.24
CA LYS A 98 11.24 1.02 17.57
C LYS A 98 12.66 1.57 17.79
N SER A 99 13.23 2.28 16.82
CA SER A 99 14.41 3.11 17.04
C SER A 99 14.02 4.25 17.97
N LEU A 100 14.69 4.32 19.12
CA LEU A 100 14.50 5.23 20.26
C LEU A 100 13.66 6.49 19.99
N PRO A 101 12.76 6.88 20.92
CA PRO A 101 12.11 8.19 20.83
C PRO A 101 13.18 9.29 20.75
N PRO A 102 13.06 10.24 19.81
CA PRO A 102 14.03 11.32 19.70
C PRO A 102 14.10 12.05 21.04
N PRO A 103 15.30 12.49 21.48
CA PRO A 103 15.44 13.29 22.68
C PRO A 103 14.49 14.49 22.60
N LYS A 104 13.73 14.73 23.68
CA LYS A 104 12.75 15.82 23.77
C LYS A 104 13.42 17.13 23.35
N GLY A 105 13.10 17.65 22.16
CA GLY A 105 13.59 18.93 21.66
C GLY A 105 14.00 18.97 20.19
N GLU A 106 14.37 17.84 19.58
CA GLU A 106 14.79 17.79 18.17
C GLU A 106 13.72 17.19 17.26
N GLN A 107 12.87 18.05 16.70
CA GLN A 107 11.85 17.62 15.74
C GLN A 107 12.49 17.40 14.36
N LYS A 108 13.15 16.25 14.16
CA LYS A 108 13.73 15.89 12.85
C LYS A 108 12.64 15.83 11.79
N ARG A 109 12.88 16.51 10.67
CA ARG A 109 11.95 16.53 9.52
C ARG A 109 11.88 15.12 8.90
N PRO A 110 10.70 14.62 8.48
CA PRO A 110 10.62 13.38 7.73
C PRO A 110 11.35 13.48 6.38
N ALA A 111 11.92 12.35 5.96
CA ALA A 111 12.54 12.18 4.64
C ALA A 111 11.57 12.51 3.51
N ASP A 112 12.12 12.97 2.39
CA ASP A 112 11.37 13.04 1.15
C ASP A 112 11.20 11.60 0.62
N PHE A 113 9.95 11.23 0.34
CA PHE A 113 9.58 9.95 -0.25
C PHE A 113 8.78 10.21 -1.50
N VAL A 114 9.24 9.69 -2.64
CA VAL A 114 8.80 10.19 -3.94
C VAL A 114 8.67 9.07 -4.95
N VAL A 115 7.66 9.18 -5.79
CA VAL A 115 7.50 8.36 -6.99
C VAL A 115 7.93 9.19 -8.21
N ASN A 116 8.81 8.62 -9.03
CA ASN A 116 9.14 9.12 -10.37
C ASN A 116 8.50 8.20 -11.41
N TYR A 117 7.76 8.78 -12.34
CA TYR A 117 7.02 8.06 -13.38
C TYR A 117 7.12 8.83 -14.69
N ASN A 118 6.64 8.25 -15.80
CA ASN A 118 6.78 8.88 -17.13
C ASN A 118 6.17 10.30 -17.23
N GLY A 119 5.14 10.60 -16.43
CA GLY A 119 4.51 11.92 -16.37
C GLY A 119 5.13 12.90 -15.37
N GLY A 120 6.22 12.53 -14.69
CA GLY A 120 6.96 13.42 -13.79
C GLY A 120 7.21 12.84 -12.39
N LYS A 121 7.23 13.71 -11.40
CA LYS A 121 7.61 13.40 -10.02
C LYS A 121 6.48 13.76 -9.07
N VAL A 122 6.08 12.85 -8.19
CA VAL A 122 4.99 13.07 -7.21
C VAL A 122 5.41 12.65 -5.81
N PRO A 123 5.34 13.56 -4.81
CA PRO A 123 5.66 13.20 -3.43
C PRO A 123 4.61 12.23 -2.88
N VAL A 124 5.07 11.19 -2.18
CA VAL A 124 4.20 10.27 -1.46
C VAL A 124 3.83 10.91 -0.13
N THR A 125 2.54 11.19 0.03
CA THR A 125 2.01 11.83 1.24
C THR A 125 0.86 11.00 1.82
N ALA A 126 0.61 11.18 3.11
CA ALA A 126 -0.50 10.49 3.78
C ALA A 126 -1.84 10.87 3.12
N GLY A 127 -2.62 9.87 2.71
CA GLY A 127 -3.92 10.09 2.04
C GLY A 127 -3.81 10.41 0.56
N MET A 128 -2.61 10.33 -0.02
CA MET A 128 -2.42 10.36 -1.47
C MET A 128 -3.16 9.18 -2.11
N PHE A 129 -3.89 9.47 -3.20
CA PHE A 129 -4.55 8.46 -4.01
C PHE A 129 -4.40 8.84 -5.48
N PHE A 130 -3.50 8.16 -6.19
CA PHE A 130 -3.17 8.47 -7.58
C PHE A 130 -3.41 7.25 -8.46
N ALA A 131 -4.34 7.35 -9.40
CA ALA A 131 -4.69 6.27 -10.31
C ALA A 131 -4.40 6.67 -11.76
N LEU A 132 -3.67 5.85 -12.50
CA LEU A 132 -3.50 5.97 -13.95
C LEU A 132 -3.37 4.57 -14.57
N PRO A 133 -3.61 4.42 -15.88
CA PRO A 133 -3.24 3.21 -16.60
C PRO A 133 -1.76 2.90 -16.39
N ILE A 134 -1.43 1.64 -16.09
CA ILE A 134 -0.06 1.23 -15.76
C ILE A 134 0.95 1.59 -16.87
N GLY A 135 0.52 1.57 -18.13
CA GLY A 135 1.35 1.98 -19.26
C GLY A 135 1.74 3.47 -19.27
N GLN A 136 0.97 4.34 -18.59
CA GLN A 136 1.30 5.76 -18.45
C GLN A 136 2.19 6.04 -17.23
N LEU A 137 2.21 5.14 -16.25
CA LEU A 137 3.09 5.24 -15.08
C LEU A 137 4.50 4.71 -15.39
N LEU A 138 4.63 3.68 -16.21
CA LEU A 138 5.92 3.08 -16.51
C LEU A 138 6.77 3.95 -17.47
N PRO A 139 8.11 4.02 -17.28
CA PRO A 139 8.88 3.41 -16.19
C PRO A 139 8.61 4.10 -14.85
N LEU A 140 8.51 3.29 -13.79
CA LEU A 140 8.10 3.74 -12.46
C LEU A 140 9.21 3.40 -11.45
N THR A 141 9.71 4.41 -10.76
CA THR A 141 10.67 4.25 -9.66
C THR A 141 10.17 4.94 -8.40
N VAL A 142 10.55 4.38 -7.27
CA VAL A 142 10.22 4.93 -5.96
C VAL A 142 11.53 5.19 -5.21
N GLU A 143 11.65 6.35 -4.59
CA GLU A 143 12.88 6.78 -3.94
C GLU A 143 12.60 7.40 -2.58
N ALA A 144 13.42 7.03 -1.59
CA ALA A 144 13.47 7.67 -0.28
C ALA A 144 14.93 7.93 0.09
N SER A 145 15.23 9.12 0.60
CA SER A 145 16.58 9.43 1.06
C SER A 145 16.59 10.39 2.24
N TRP A 146 17.47 10.15 3.20
CA TRP A 146 17.58 11.00 4.37
C TRP A 146 18.97 10.97 5.01
N ASP A 147 19.32 12.05 5.68
CA ASP A 147 20.46 12.09 6.59
C ASP A 147 19.95 11.89 8.03
N PRO A 148 20.24 10.76 8.70
CA PRO A 148 19.77 10.47 10.06
C PRO A 148 20.15 11.53 11.10
N ARG A 149 21.16 12.37 10.80
CA ARG A 149 21.57 13.47 11.69
C ARG A 149 20.54 14.58 11.74
N TYR A 150 19.82 14.82 10.64
CA TYR A 150 18.88 15.95 10.50
C TYR A 150 17.44 15.52 10.23
N GLN A 151 17.25 14.32 9.69
CA GLN A 151 15.99 13.79 9.22
C GLN A 151 15.73 12.42 9.81
N ARG A 152 14.45 12.06 9.85
CA ARG A 152 14.00 10.69 10.14
C ARG A 152 13.50 10.03 8.86
N ALA A 153 13.41 8.71 8.85
CA ALA A 153 12.76 7.98 7.78
C ALA A 153 11.35 8.52 7.49
N ALA A 154 10.91 8.40 6.24
CA ALA A 154 9.57 8.82 5.86
C ALA A 154 8.53 8.06 6.69
N GLN A 155 7.52 8.79 7.15
CA GLN A 155 6.50 8.28 8.09
C GLN A 155 5.25 7.78 7.35
N VAL A 156 5.41 7.49 6.06
CA VAL A 156 4.36 7.00 5.18
C VAL A 156 4.94 5.88 4.33
N LYS A 157 4.10 4.89 4.02
CA LYS A 157 4.37 3.80 3.10
C LYS A 157 3.55 3.98 1.83
N LEU A 158 4.02 3.40 0.74
CA LEU A 158 3.34 3.44 -0.55
C LEU A 158 2.76 2.06 -0.85
N LYS A 159 1.46 1.98 -1.09
CA LYS A 159 0.81 0.78 -1.64
C LYS A 159 0.66 0.93 -3.15
N LEU A 160 0.95 -0.14 -3.87
CA LEU A 160 0.77 -0.30 -5.32
C LEU A 160 -0.34 -1.33 -5.53
N LEU A 161 -1.48 -0.88 -6.07
CA LEU A 161 -2.69 -1.69 -6.18
C LEU A 161 -3.11 -1.78 -7.64
N LEU A 162 -3.01 -2.97 -8.23
CA LEU A 162 -3.49 -3.22 -9.58
C LEU A 162 -5.01 -3.45 -9.57
N ILE A 163 -5.77 -2.66 -10.34
CA ILE A 163 -7.24 -2.75 -10.37
C ILE A 163 -7.67 -3.51 -11.61
N LEU A 164 -7.85 -4.82 -11.47
CA LEU A 164 -8.26 -5.68 -12.57
C LEU A 164 -9.72 -5.40 -12.99
N PRO A 165 -10.06 -5.54 -14.29
CA PRO A 165 -11.42 -5.32 -14.75
C PRO A 165 -12.46 -6.14 -13.97
N GLY A 166 -13.48 -5.46 -13.43
CA GLY A 166 -14.56 -6.08 -12.66
C GLY A 166 -14.19 -6.48 -11.22
N LEU A 167 -12.95 -6.23 -10.78
CA LEU A 167 -12.47 -6.59 -9.46
C LEU A 167 -11.88 -5.36 -8.76
N CYS A 168 -12.44 -5.02 -7.60
CA CYS A 168 -11.81 -4.05 -6.71
C CYS A 168 -10.72 -4.73 -5.89
N HIS A 169 -9.70 -3.95 -5.53
CA HIS A 169 -8.71 -4.42 -4.57
C HIS A 169 -9.37 -4.77 -3.23
N ARG A 170 -8.81 -5.72 -2.46
CA ARG A 170 -9.40 -6.23 -1.21
C ARG A 170 -9.73 -5.13 -0.19
N ASP A 171 -8.89 -4.10 -0.14
CA ASP A 171 -9.01 -2.97 0.79
C ASP A 171 -9.89 -1.83 0.23
N MET A 172 -10.54 -2.04 -0.92
CA MET A 172 -11.46 -1.10 -1.56
C MET A 172 -12.90 -1.60 -1.48
N LEU A 173 -13.82 -0.64 -1.49
CA LEU A 173 -15.25 -0.87 -1.53
C LEU A 173 -15.71 -0.98 -2.99
N GLY A 174 -16.53 -1.99 -3.29
CA GLY A 174 -17.10 -2.19 -4.62
C GLY A 174 -18.56 -1.75 -4.65
N PHE A 175 -18.94 -0.90 -5.61
CA PHE A 175 -20.34 -0.52 -5.78
C PHE A 175 -20.66 -0.12 -7.22
N LYS A 176 -21.68 -0.75 -7.82
CA LYS A 176 -22.13 -0.51 -9.21
C LYS A 176 -20.98 -0.51 -10.23
N GLY A 177 -20.06 -1.48 -10.12
CA GLY A 177 -18.93 -1.62 -11.04
C GLY A 177 -17.79 -0.62 -10.84
N ASN A 178 -17.87 0.26 -9.83
CA ASN A 178 -16.80 1.18 -9.46
C ASN A 178 -16.11 0.74 -8.17
N CYS A 179 -14.83 1.12 -8.03
CA CYS A 179 -14.03 0.87 -6.85
C CYS A 179 -13.79 2.17 -6.09
N TYR A 180 -14.01 2.12 -4.78
CA TYR A 180 -13.92 3.26 -3.88
C TYR A 180 -12.92 2.98 -2.78
N ALA A 181 -12.14 3.98 -2.41
CA ALA A 181 -11.26 3.91 -1.26
C ALA A 181 -11.66 4.97 -0.24
N VAL A 182 -11.57 4.62 1.04
CA VAL A 182 -11.82 5.54 2.15
C VAL A 182 -10.48 5.96 2.72
N SER A 183 -10.20 7.26 2.69
CA SER A 183 -8.99 7.79 3.33
C SER A 183 -9.20 7.88 4.83
N LYS A 184 -8.29 7.27 5.60
CA LYS A 184 -8.24 7.42 7.07
C LYS A 184 -7.63 8.75 7.52
N VAL A 185 -7.08 9.52 6.59
CA VAL A 185 -6.46 10.82 6.87
C VAL A 185 -7.54 11.88 6.91
N LYS A 186 -7.72 12.49 8.08
CA LYS A 186 -8.61 13.64 8.25
C LYS A 186 -8.04 14.84 7.49
N ALA A 187 -8.80 15.35 6.54
CA ALA A 187 -8.43 16.51 5.73
C ALA A 187 -9.67 17.35 5.44
N ASN A 188 -9.49 18.64 5.19
CA ASN A 188 -10.55 19.45 4.59
C ASN A 188 -10.71 19.09 3.10
N VAL A 189 -11.79 19.55 2.48
CA VAL A 189 -12.13 19.20 1.09
C VAL A 189 -11.03 19.61 0.12
N THR A 190 -10.46 20.81 0.25
CA THR A 190 -9.39 21.29 -0.62
C THR A 190 -8.14 20.41 -0.54
N ALA A 191 -7.72 20.04 0.67
CA ALA A 191 -6.59 19.16 0.89
C ALA A 191 -6.86 17.74 0.34
N ALA A 192 -8.06 17.20 0.58
CA ALA A 192 -8.46 15.89 0.05
C ALA A 192 -8.49 15.87 -1.50
N MET A 193 -9.01 16.93 -2.14
CA MET A 193 -8.97 17.05 -3.59
C MET A 193 -7.53 17.12 -4.13
N SER A 194 -6.63 17.83 -3.43
CA SER A 194 -5.22 17.94 -3.85
C SER A 194 -4.41 16.65 -3.69
N SER A 195 -4.87 15.73 -2.82
CA SER A 195 -4.23 14.43 -2.61
C SER A 195 -4.72 13.35 -3.59
N ILE A 196 -5.83 13.60 -4.29
CA ILE A 196 -6.37 12.76 -5.36
C ILE A 196 -5.81 13.21 -6.71
N ARG A 197 -5.25 12.27 -7.49
CA ARG A 197 -4.55 12.58 -8.75
C ARG A 197 -4.85 11.57 -9.85
N GLY A 198 -4.52 11.94 -11.08
CA GLY A 198 -4.71 11.10 -12.27
C GLY A 198 -6.18 10.97 -12.61
N ASP A 199 -6.60 9.76 -12.92
CA ASP A 199 -7.99 9.41 -13.27
C ASP A 199 -8.87 9.15 -12.04
N ALA A 200 -8.31 9.25 -10.83
CA ALA A 200 -9.09 9.17 -9.61
C ALA A 200 -9.84 10.49 -9.33
N GLN A 201 -11.00 10.38 -8.68
CA GLN A 201 -11.83 11.51 -8.31
C GLN A 201 -12.52 11.28 -6.95
N LEU A 202 -13.03 12.36 -6.35
CA LEU A 202 -13.93 12.22 -5.21
C LEU A 202 -15.17 11.42 -5.62
N ALA A 203 -15.64 10.56 -4.73
CA ALA A 203 -16.86 9.80 -4.92
C ALA A 203 -18.03 10.78 -5.16
N SER A 204 -18.79 10.51 -6.22
CA SER A 204 -19.97 11.28 -6.57
C SER A 204 -21.18 10.38 -6.51
N PHE A 205 -22.23 10.85 -5.84
CA PHE A 205 -23.49 10.14 -5.69
C PHE A 205 -24.61 11.04 -6.21
N SER A 206 -25.50 10.45 -7.00
CA SER A 206 -26.61 11.14 -7.64
C SER A 206 -27.81 11.37 -6.71
N SER A 207 -27.87 10.67 -5.57
CA SER A 207 -28.98 10.78 -4.61
C SER A 207 -28.63 10.23 -3.23
N MET A 208 -29.40 10.61 -2.21
CA MET A 208 -29.31 10.01 -0.87
C MET A 208 -29.62 8.51 -0.88
N THR A 209 -30.53 8.05 -1.74
CA THR A 209 -30.82 6.62 -1.91
C THR A 209 -29.59 5.87 -2.40
N GLU A 210 -28.80 6.48 -3.28
CA GLU A 210 -27.56 5.88 -3.75
C GLU A 210 -26.50 5.78 -2.65
N ILE A 211 -26.36 6.82 -1.82
CA ILE A 211 -25.48 6.79 -0.64
C ILE A 211 -25.92 5.68 0.33
N HIS A 212 -27.22 5.60 0.63
CA HIS A 212 -27.76 4.56 1.51
C HIS A 212 -27.47 3.15 0.99
N ASN A 213 -27.69 2.92 -0.31
CA ASN A 213 -27.38 1.63 -0.94
C ASN A 213 -25.88 1.33 -0.94
N PHE A 214 -25.03 2.35 -1.15
CA PHE A 214 -23.58 2.22 -1.05
C PHE A 214 -23.16 1.81 0.37
N THR A 215 -23.73 2.45 1.40
CA THR A 215 -23.44 2.10 2.80
C THR A 215 -23.94 0.70 3.15
N ILE A 216 -25.13 0.28 2.71
CA ILE A 216 -25.62 -1.09 2.94
C ILE A 216 -24.72 -2.13 2.28
N ALA A 217 -24.31 -1.89 1.03
CA ALA A 217 -23.44 -2.81 0.30
C ALA A 217 -22.08 -3.00 0.99
N ASN A 218 -21.60 -1.98 1.70
CA ASN A 218 -20.26 -1.93 2.28
C ASN A 218 -20.23 -1.93 3.81
N GLY A 219 -21.39 -1.97 4.48
CA GLY A 219 -21.55 -1.76 5.92
C GLY A 219 -20.98 -2.83 6.85
N LYS A 220 -20.16 -3.75 6.32
CA LYS A 220 -19.31 -4.66 7.10
C LYS A 220 -17.86 -4.16 7.26
N HIS A 221 -17.48 -3.11 6.55
CA HIS A 221 -16.26 -2.35 6.80
C HIS A 221 -16.66 -1.11 7.57
N GLU A 222 -16.29 -1.04 8.85
CA GLU A 222 -16.48 0.18 9.66
C GLU A 222 -15.88 1.37 8.91
N LEU A 223 -16.75 2.32 8.51
CA LEU A 223 -16.41 3.61 7.93
C LEU A 223 -15.77 4.51 9.00
#